data_AF-G8C016-F1
#
_entry.id   AF-G8C016-F1
#
_cell.length_a   1.000
_cell.length_b   1.000
_cell.length_c   1.000
_cell.angle_alpha   90.00
_cell.angle_beta   90.00
_cell.angle_gamma   90.00
#
_symmetry.space_group_name_H-M   'P 1'
#
loop_
_entity.id
_entity.type
_entity.pdbx_description
1 polymer ?
#
loop_
_entity_poly.entity_id
_entity_poly.type
_entity_poly.pdbx_seq_one_letter_code
_entity_poly.pdbx_strand_id
1 'polypeptide(L)'
;MSYNGIGLKSAKGSSTSGHVQSSLAHNSRANNKNYLVRKQATALKKTVTPIKKKHISMLEHSKKRQALLETEHYKQSLIAHNKSTGKDPDMDEIEQKCKVYKQKLLDAHEPITYTSRIDRDQDASTKESK
;
A
#
# COMPACT_ATOMS: atom_id res chain seq x y z
N MET A 1 44.72 -37.44 -0.31
CA MET A 1 43.26 -37.63 -0.39
C MET A 1 42.61 -36.87 0.74
N SER A 2 41.51 -36.15 0.47
CA SER A 2 40.68 -35.51 1.48
C SER A 2 39.62 -36.49 2.02
N TYR A 3 39.12 -36.27 3.24
CA TYR A 3 38.15 -37.14 3.90
C TYR A 3 36.74 -36.55 3.77
N ASN A 4 35.75 -37.34 3.33
CA ASN A 4 34.35 -36.89 3.12
C ASN A 4 34.20 -35.59 2.30
N GLY A 5 35.11 -35.36 1.33
CA GLY A 5 35.12 -34.14 0.53
C GLY A 5 35.53 -32.86 1.27
N ILE A 6 35.95 -32.96 2.54
CA ILE A 6 36.44 -31.85 3.36
C ILE A 6 37.93 -32.01 3.70
N GLY A 7 38.59 -30.89 3.98
CA GLY A 7 40.03 -30.87 4.29
C GLY A 7 40.95 -30.69 3.09
N LEU A 8 42.25 -30.83 3.33
CA LEU A 8 43.28 -30.60 2.30
C LEU A 8 43.48 -31.82 1.40
N LYS A 9 43.86 -31.58 0.13
CA LYS A 9 44.20 -32.65 -0.83
C LYS A 9 45.43 -33.44 -0.38
N SER A 10 46.42 -32.75 0.19
CA SER A 10 47.62 -33.25 0.84
C SER A 10 48.12 -32.18 1.82
N ALA A 11 48.79 -32.59 2.91
CA ALA A 11 49.44 -31.65 3.82
C ALA A 11 50.71 -31.01 3.22
N LYS A 12 51.30 -31.65 2.19
CA LYS A 12 52.48 -31.13 1.47
C LYS A 12 52.16 -29.80 0.78
N GLY A 13 52.97 -28.78 1.02
CA GLY A 13 52.75 -27.43 0.49
C GLY A 13 51.76 -26.57 1.29
N SER A 14 51.14 -27.13 2.33
CA SER A 14 50.29 -26.35 3.25
C SER A 14 51.06 -25.72 4.42
N SER A 15 52.32 -26.11 4.61
CA SER A 15 53.17 -25.73 5.76
C SER A 15 52.53 -25.96 7.14
N THR A 16 51.53 -26.84 7.23
CA THR A 16 50.83 -27.21 8.46
C THR A 16 50.64 -28.72 8.54
N SER A 17 50.13 -29.23 9.67
CA SER A 17 49.85 -30.66 9.87
C SER A 17 48.70 -31.19 9.00
N GLY A 18 47.90 -30.33 8.37
CA GLY A 18 46.70 -30.73 7.64
C GLY A 18 45.59 -31.30 8.54
N HIS A 19 45.65 -31.04 9.85
CA HIS A 19 44.63 -31.47 10.81
C HIS A 19 43.30 -30.76 10.55
N VAL A 20 42.22 -31.52 10.46
CA VAL A 20 40.88 -31.00 10.20
C VAL A 20 39.97 -31.39 11.35
N GLN A 21 39.43 -30.38 12.03
CA GLN A 21 38.45 -30.57 13.11
C GLN A 21 37.04 -30.27 12.59
N SER A 22 36.07 -31.10 12.98
CA SER A 22 34.66 -30.77 12.78
C SER A 22 34.27 -29.59 13.68
N SER A 23 33.66 -28.56 13.11
CA SER A 23 33.15 -27.44 13.90
C SER A 23 31.99 -27.88 14.80
N LEU A 24 32.09 -27.59 16.11
CA LEU A 24 31.00 -27.81 17.06
C LEU A 24 29.75 -26.95 16.76
N ALA A 25 29.92 -25.84 16.04
CA ALA A 25 28.80 -25.02 15.57
C ALA A 25 27.97 -25.73 14.48
N HIS A 26 28.53 -26.76 13.82
CA HIS A 26 27.81 -27.62 12.88
C HIS A 26 26.90 -28.65 13.58
N ASN A 27 26.50 -28.41 14.82
CA ASN A 27 25.40 -29.13 15.51
C ASN A 27 24.01 -28.48 15.24
N SER A 28 23.97 -27.44 14.41
CA SER A 28 22.77 -26.59 14.23
C SER A 28 21.62 -27.24 13.45
N ARG A 29 21.81 -28.43 12.88
CA ARG A 29 20.70 -29.19 12.25
C ARG A 29 19.73 -29.79 13.27
N ALA A 30 20.18 -30.08 14.51
CA ALA A 30 19.33 -30.71 15.52
C ALA A 30 18.63 -29.71 16.47
N ASN A 31 19.17 -28.48 16.64
CA ASN A 31 18.73 -27.57 17.71
C ASN A 31 18.49 -26.12 17.26
N ASN A 32 17.99 -25.90 16.04
CA ASN A 32 17.64 -24.54 15.57
C ASN A 32 16.25 -24.07 16.04
N LYS A 33 15.86 -24.44 17.28
CA LYS A 33 14.57 -24.09 17.89
C LYS A 33 14.35 -22.58 17.89
N ASN A 34 15.40 -21.81 18.16
CA ASN A 34 15.37 -20.35 18.17
C ASN A 34 15.04 -19.75 16.79
N TYR A 35 15.55 -20.34 15.70
CA TYR A 35 15.22 -19.89 14.34
C TYR A 35 13.76 -20.21 13.98
N LEU A 36 13.31 -21.43 14.30
CA LEU A 36 11.94 -21.86 14.02
C LEU A 36 10.91 -21.03 14.77
N VAL A 37 11.14 -20.76 16.06
CA VAL A 37 10.27 -19.90 16.88
C VAL A 37 10.19 -18.48 16.30
N ARG A 38 11.32 -17.88 15.89
CA ARG A 38 11.31 -16.56 15.24
C ARG A 38 10.57 -16.56 13.89
N LYS A 39 10.72 -17.63 13.11
CA LYS A 39 10.03 -17.78 11.82
C LYS A 39 8.51 -17.92 12.00
N GLN A 40 8.07 -18.67 13.02
CA GLN A 40 6.64 -18.82 13.33
C GLN A 40 6.04 -17.49 13.84
N ALA A 41 6.72 -16.80 14.75
CA ALA A 41 6.27 -15.50 15.26
C ALA A 41 6.15 -14.42 14.17
N THR A 42 7.05 -14.43 13.18
CA THR A 42 6.97 -13.50 12.04
C THR A 42 5.89 -13.87 11.04
N ALA A 43 5.58 -15.15 10.86
CA ALA A 43 4.46 -15.60 10.02
C ALA A 43 3.10 -15.17 10.60
N LEU A 44 2.91 -15.32 11.91
CA LEU A 44 1.68 -14.88 12.60
C LEU A 44 1.45 -13.37 12.45
N LYS A 45 2.50 -12.55 12.57
CA LYS A 45 2.42 -11.09 12.41
C LYS A 45 2.06 -10.62 11.00
N LYS A 46 2.28 -11.43 9.96
CA LYS A 46 1.95 -11.05 8.57
C LYS A 46 0.48 -11.25 8.22
N THR A 47 -0.25 -12.06 8.99
CA THR A 47 -1.69 -12.31 8.76
C THR A 47 -2.57 -11.14 9.23
N VAL A 48 -2.05 -10.31 10.13
CA VAL A 48 -2.71 -9.09 10.62
C VAL A 48 -2.02 -7.88 9.97
N THR A 49 -2.07 -7.78 8.65
CA THR A 49 -1.84 -6.47 8.05
C THR A 49 -3.10 -5.65 8.29
N PRO A 50 -3.05 -4.58 9.12
CA PRO A 50 -4.20 -3.70 9.18
C PRO A 50 -4.40 -3.17 7.77
N ILE A 51 -5.61 -3.36 7.23
CA ILE A 51 -6.06 -2.65 6.03
C ILE A 51 -5.69 -1.20 6.29
N LYS A 52 -4.66 -0.69 5.58
CA LYS A 52 -4.17 0.67 5.79
C LYS A 52 -5.34 1.58 5.44
N LYS A 53 -6.06 2.06 6.47
CA LYS A 53 -7.17 3.00 6.29
C LYS A 53 -6.58 4.18 5.51
N LYS A 54 -7.09 4.41 4.29
CA LYS A 54 -6.65 5.56 3.49
C LYS A 54 -6.83 6.79 4.36
N HIS A 55 -5.76 7.56 4.52
CA HIS A 55 -5.79 8.79 5.30
C HIS A 55 -6.91 9.68 4.76
N ILE A 56 -7.72 10.25 5.65
CA ILE A 56 -8.94 10.99 5.25
C ILE A 56 -8.60 12.13 4.29
N SER A 57 -7.48 12.82 4.52
CA SER A 57 -6.97 13.85 3.60
C SER A 57 -6.69 13.32 2.18
N MET A 58 -6.24 12.08 2.03
CA MET A 58 -6.09 11.47 0.70
C MET A 58 -7.45 11.21 0.03
N LEU A 59 -8.46 10.81 0.80
CA LEU A 59 -9.82 10.61 0.28
C LEU A 59 -10.44 11.95 -0.15
N GLU A 60 -10.31 13.00 0.66
CA GLU A 60 -10.77 14.34 0.33
C GLU A 60 -10.08 14.89 -0.92
N HIS A 61 -8.75 14.72 -1.01
CA HIS A 61 -7.98 15.15 -2.17
C HIS A 61 -8.41 14.39 -3.43
N SER A 62 -8.61 13.07 -3.34
CA SER A 62 -9.13 12.27 -4.46
C SER A 62 -10.50 12.75 -4.92
N LYS A 63 -11.42 13.04 -3.99
CA LYS A 63 -12.76 13.58 -4.30
C LYS A 63 -12.67 14.94 -5.00
N LYS A 64 -11.91 15.88 -4.43
CA LYS A 64 -11.70 17.21 -5.03
C LYS A 64 -11.10 17.11 -6.42
N ARG A 65 -10.11 16.22 -6.61
CA ARG A 65 -9.50 15.97 -7.91
C ARG A 65 -10.50 15.41 -8.91
N GLN A 66 -11.36 14.48 -8.51
CA GLN A 66 -12.39 13.92 -9.38
C GLN A 66 -13.36 15.02 -9.85
N ALA A 67 -13.85 15.85 -8.94
CA ALA A 67 -14.72 16.97 -9.31
C ALA A 67 -14.07 17.94 -10.31
N LEU A 68 -12.77 18.23 -10.16
CA LEU A 68 -12.02 19.06 -11.12
C LEU A 68 -11.92 18.41 -12.51
N LEU A 69 -11.59 17.12 -12.57
CA LEU A 69 -11.50 16.40 -13.85
C LEU A 69 -12.85 16.38 -14.58
N GLU A 70 -13.94 16.08 -13.87
CA GLU A 70 -15.29 16.10 -14.44
C GLU A 70 -15.66 17.50 -14.95
N THR A 71 -15.26 18.55 -14.23
CA THR A 71 -15.51 19.94 -14.66
C THR A 71 -14.74 20.28 -15.93
N GLU A 72 -13.49 19.83 -16.07
CA GLU A 72 -12.69 20.02 -17.28
C GLU A 72 -13.26 19.24 -18.47
N HIS A 73 -13.71 18.00 -18.25
CA HIS A 73 -14.41 17.22 -19.27
C HIS A 73 -15.69 17.91 -19.72
N TYR A 74 -16.48 18.42 -18.78
CA TYR A 74 -17.70 19.17 -19.08
C TYR A 74 -17.42 20.44 -19.90
N LYS A 75 -16.37 21.19 -19.55
CA LYS A 75 -15.91 22.35 -20.33
C LYS A 75 -15.58 21.96 -21.76
N GLN A 76 -14.82 20.88 -21.95
CA GLN A 76 -14.46 20.38 -23.28
C GLN A 76 -15.69 19.98 -24.08
N SER A 77 -16.67 19.31 -23.46
CA SER A 77 -17.93 18.94 -24.11
C SER A 77 -18.74 20.16 -24.54
N LEU A 78 -18.82 21.21 -23.71
CA LEU A 78 -19.52 22.46 -24.07
C LEU A 78 -18.85 23.18 -25.25
N ILE A 79 -17.52 23.26 -25.25
CA ILE A 79 -16.77 23.87 -26.35
C ILE A 79 -16.98 23.08 -27.65
N ALA A 80 -16.90 21.74 -27.59
CA ALA A 80 -17.12 20.87 -28.74
C ALA A 80 -18.56 21.02 -29.28
N HIS A 81 -19.55 21.07 -28.40
CA HIS A 81 -20.94 21.27 -28.77
C HIS A 81 -21.16 22.62 -29.47
N ASN A 82 -20.67 23.72 -28.90
CA ASN A 82 -20.83 25.05 -29.50
C ASN A 82 -20.20 25.12 -30.89
N LYS A 83 -18.99 24.57 -31.05
CA LYS A 83 -18.32 24.44 -32.35
C LYS A 83 -19.15 23.63 -33.35
N SER A 84 -19.74 22.51 -32.93
CA SER A 84 -20.59 21.69 -33.82
C SER A 84 -21.87 22.39 -34.25
N THR A 85 -22.40 23.29 -33.43
CA THR A 85 -23.60 24.11 -33.73
C THR A 85 -23.27 25.39 -34.50
N GLY A 86 -22.01 25.63 -34.86
CA GLY A 86 -21.58 26.85 -35.56
C GLY A 86 -21.67 28.13 -34.73
N LYS A 87 -21.79 28.01 -33.41
CA LYS A 87 -21.79 29.16 -32.48
C LYS A 87 -20.38 29.37 -31.94
N ASP A 88 -19.93 30.61 -31.93
CA ASP A 88 -18.72 30.97 -31.22
C ASP A 88 -18.90 30.69 -29.72
N PRO A 89 -17.96 29.98 -29.09
CA PRO A 89 -18.06 29.65 -27.67
C PRO A 89 -17.87 30.93 -26.84
N ASP A 90 -18.96 31.42 -26.25
CA ASP A 90 -18.88 32.43 -25.21
C ASP A 90 -18.23 31.82 -23.95
N MET A 91 -17.04 32.30 -23.63
CA MET A 91 -16.23 31.75 -22.54
C MET A 91 -16.82 32.10 -21.17
N ASP A 92 -17.50 33.23 -21.05
CA ASP A 92 -18.07 33.68 -19.78
C ASP A 92 -19.27 32.81 -19.39
N GLU A 93 -20.14 32.49 -20.34
CA GLU A 93 -21.24 31.54 -20.14
C GLU A 93 -20.75 30.12 -19.80
N ILE A 94 -19.69 29.66 -20.49
CA ILE A 94 -19.11 28.33 -20.25
C ILE A 94 -18.52 28.28 -18.84
N GLU A 95 -17.84 29.32 -18.40
CA GLU A 95 -17.27 29.39 -17.05
C GLU A 95 -18.37 29.38 -15.97
N GLN A 96 -19.46 30.13 -16.17
CA GLN A 96 -20.60 30.11 -15.26
C GLN A 96 -21.22 28.71 -15.16
N LYS A 97 -21.45 28.03 -16.31
CA LYS A 97 -21.98 26.66 -16.35
C LYS A 97 -21.04 25.68 -15.65
N CYS A 98 -19.74 25.79 -15.87
CA CYS A 98 -18.72 24.98 -15.20
C CYS A 98 -18.69 25.20 -13.68
N LYS A 99 -18.84 26.46 -13.22
CA LYS A 99 -18.86 26.79 -11.80
C LYS A 99 -20.07 26.17 -11.09
N VAL A 100 -21.26 26.26 -11.70
CA VAL A 100 -22.47 25.62 -11.17
C VAL A 100 -22.32 24.10 -11.16
N TYR A 101 -21.77 23.51 -12.22
CA TYR A 101 -21.55 22.07 -12.30
C TYR A 101 -20.57 21.58 -11.22
N LYS A 102 -19.44 22.29 -11.04
CA LYS A 102 -18.47 22.00 -9.99
C LYS A 102 -19.08 22.06 -8.60
N GLN A 103 -19.90 23.07 -8.32
CA GLN A 103 -20.58 23.20 -7.03
C GLN A 103 -21.51 22.01 -6.77
N LYS A 104 -22.32 21.62 -7.77
CA LYS A 104 -23.18 20.43 -7.68
C LYS A 104 -22.40 19.14 -7.39
N LEU A 105 -21.23 18.97 -8.00
CA LEU A 105 -20.38 17.79 -7.74
C LEU A 105 -19.79 17.80 -6.32
N LEU A 106 -19.47 18.96 -5.78
CA LEU A 106 -18.99 19.09 -4.41
C LEU A 106 -20.12 18.86 -3.39
N ASP A 107 -21.31 19.41 -3.65
CA ASP A 107 -22.46 19.29 -2.77
C ASP A 107 -23.05 17.86 -2.77
N ALA A 108 -22.99 17.16 -3.90
CA ALA A 108 -23.38 15.75 -3.99
C ALA A 108 -22.45 14.81 -3.18
N HIS A 109 -21.28 15.30 -2.77
CA HIS A 109 -20.37 14.55 -1.93
C HIS A 109 -20.58 14.92 -0.47
N GLU A 110 -21.13 13.98 0.30
CA GLU A 110 -21.19 14.09 1.75
C GLU A 110 -19.78 14.34 2.34
N PRO A 111 -19.64 15.36 3.20
CA PRO A 111 -18.39 15.62 3.90
C PRO A 111 -18.02 14.38 4.72
N ILE A 112 -16.75 13.99 4.66
CA ILE A 112 -16.26 12.90 5.49
C ILE A 112 -16.20 13.45 6.92
N THR A 113 -17.23 13.21 7.73
CA THR A 113 -17.24 13.63 9.13
C THR A 113 -16.28 12.76 9.93
N TYR A 114 -15.53 13.39 10.84
CA TYR A 114 -14.69 12.68 11.79
C TYR A 114 -15.57 12.01 12.84
N THR A 115 -15.75 10.69 12.75
CA THR A 115 -16.30 9.92 13.88
C THR A 115 -15.23 9.89 14.98
N SER A 116 -15.60 10.35 16.17
CA SER A 116 -14.68 10.35 17.31
C SER A 116 -14.21 8.92 17.61
N ARG A 117 -13.12 8.76 18.37
CA ARG A 117 -12.66 7.42 18.78
C ARG A 117 -13.78 6.64 19.49
N ILE A 118 -14.55 7.35 20.32
CA ILE A 118 -15.64 6.80 21.12
C ILE A 118 -16.73 6.21 20.21
N ASP A 119 -17.14 6.93 19.17
CA ASP A 119 -18.17 6.47 18.23
C ASP A 119 -17.72 5.22 17.45
N ARG A 120 -16.44 5.14 17.12
CA ARG A 120 -15.85 3.99 16.42
C ARG A 120 -15.82 2.72 17.27
N ASP A 121 -15.53 2.86 18.56
CA ASP A 121 -15.43 1.73 19.48
C ASP A 121 -16.84 1.17 19.78
N GLN A 122 -17.86 2.03 19.83
CA GLN A 122 -19.26 1.64 19.96
C GLN A 122 -19.77 0.89 18.71
N ASP A 123 -19.50 1.41 17.50
CA ASP A 123 -19.87 0.74 16.24
C ASP A 123 -19.20 -0.63 16.07
N ALA A 124 -17.96 -0.79 16.56
CA ALA A 124 -17.26 -2.07 16.53
C ALA A 124 -17.91 -3.08 17.48
N SER A 125 -18.25 -2.68 18.71
CA SER A 125 -18.90 -3.55 19.70
C SER A 125 -20.30 -4.02 19.26
N THR A 126 -21.03 -3.18 18.53
CA THR A 126 -22.39 -3.49 18.05
C THR A 126 -22.36 -4.49 16.89
N LYS A 127 -21.28 -4.52 16.09
CA LYS A 127 -21.12 -5.44 14.96
C LYS A 127 -20.64 -6.83 15.36
N GLU A 128 -19.97 -6.96 16.51
CA GLU A 128 -19.55 -8.26 17.05
C GLU A 128 -20.68 -9.00 17.79
N SER A 129 -21.81 -8.32 18.05
CA SER A 129 -22.96 -8.88 18.78
C SER A 129 -24.09 -9.40 17.86
N LYS A 130 -23.84 -9.53 16.55
CA LYS A 130 -24.77 -10.10 15.54
C LYS A 130 -24.08 -11.24 14.81
#